data_AF-A0A4R8GZ27-F1
#
_entry.id   AF-A0A4R8GZ27-F1
#
_cell.length_a   1.000
_cell.length_b   1.000
_cell.length_c   1.000
_cell.angle_alpha   90.00
_cell.angle_beta   90.00
_cell.angle_gamma   90.00
#
_symmetry.space_group_name_H-M   'P 1'
#
loop_
_entity.id
_entity.type
_entity.pdbx_description
1 polymer ?
#
loop_
_entity_poly.entity_id
_entity_poly.type
_entity_poly.pdbx_seq_one_letter_code
_entity_poly.pdbx_strand_id
1 'polypeptide(L)'
;MAKQKNRSGSKWLDPNKVTGRRAKRYCKLCGTEATQVRILKNENICENCVRELEKKKGGVYACKGCGKVAPKQVQDNNGYCKSCVCRACGKPDPEFVQKHGFCESCFELIGTDCRKCGKEAAAQVRRNDGLCDKCAGR
;
A
#
# COMPACT_ATOMS: atom_id res chain seq x y z
N MET A 1 7.83 19.60 -14.87
CA MET A 1 7.50 18.60 -13.82
C MET A 1 8.79 18.08 -13.22
N ALA A 2 9.08 18.40 -11.96
CA ALA A 2 10.34 18.01 -11.31
C ALA A 2 10.42 16.48 -11.19
N LYS A 3 11.36 15.84 -11.91
CA LYS A 3 11.73 14.44 -11.71
C LYS A 3 12.11 14.28 -10.24
N GLN A 4 11.22 13.71 -9.42
CA GLN A 4 11.55 13.30 -8.06
C GLN A 4 12.73 12.34 -8.17
N LYS A 5 13.93 12.79 -7.76
CA LYS A 5 15.09 11.93 -7.61
C LYS A 5 14.65 10.78 -6.71
N ASN A 6 14.61 9.56 -7.24
CA ASN A 6 14.49 8.33 -6.48
C ASN A 6 15.69 8.24 -5.54
N ARG A 7 15.65 8.96 -4.42
CA ARG A 7 16.57 8.74 -3.31
C ARG A 7 16.17 7.39 -2.74
N SER A 8 16.87 6.35 -3.19
CA SER A 8 16.91 5.00 -2.64
C SER A 8 17.49 4.99 -1.21
N GLY A 9 17.06 5.93 -0.37
CA GLY A 9 17.34 5.91 1.05
C GLY A 9 16.47 4.85 1.71
N SER A 10 17.05 4.07 2.63
CA SER A 10 16.30 3.13 3.45
C SER A 10 15.05 3.81 4.05
N LYS A 11 13.92 3.11 4.04
CA LYS A 11 12.65 3.57 4.66
C LYS A 11 12.80 3.75 6.18
N TRP A 12 13.83 3.13 6.74
CA TRP A 12 14.18 3.19 8.15
C TRP A 12 15.20 4.30 8.41
N LEU A 13 14.98 4.98 9.51
CA LEU A 13 15.95 5.85 10.15
C LEU A 13 16.84 4.95 11.01
N ASP A 14 18.15 4.96 10.76
CA ASP A 14 19.09 4.07 11.45
C ASP A 14 19.64 4.73 12.71
N PRO A 15 19.60 4.05 13.88
CA PRO A 15 20.05 4.63 15.14
C PRO A 15 21.51 5.07 15.13
N ASN A 16 22.38 4.37 14.39
CA ASN A 16 23.80 4.74 14.29
C ASN A 16 24.05 5.94 13.36
N LYS A 17 23.03 6.36 12.60
CA LYS A 17 23.12 7.46 11.62
C LYS A 17 22.24 8.65 11.98
N VAL A 18 21.57 8.64 13.13
CA VAL A 18 20.74 9.77 13.57
C VAL A 18 21.55 10.77 14.38
N THR A 19 21.63 11.98 13.85
CA THR A 19 22.25 13.12 14.53
C THR A 19 21.32 14.33 14.49
N GLY A 20 21.54 15.28 15.41
CA GLY A 20 20.81 16.55 15.50
C GLY A 20 19.30 16.37 15.64
N ARG A 21 18.50 17.12 14.86
CA ARG A 21 17.02 17.09 14.93
C ARG A 21 16.41 15.70 14.69
N ARG A 22 17.12 14.80 13.99
CA ARG A 22 16.63 13.44 13.72
C ARG A 22 16.78 12.50 14.91
N ALA A 23 17.69 12.77 15.85
CA ALA A 23 17.85 12.01 17.08
C ALA A 23 16.63 12.17 18.00
N LYS A 24 16.00 13.36 17.99
CA LYS A 24 14.78 13.67 18.76
C LYS A 24 13.50 13.01 18.22
N ARG A 25 13.57 12.24 17.12
CA ARG A 25 12.40 11.49 16.65
C ARG A 25 12.13 10.33 17.60
N TYR A 26 10.86 10.05 17.82
CA TYR A 26 10.43 8.93 18.66
C TYR A 26 9.27 8.17 18.00
N CYS A 27 9.03 6.96 18.47
CA CYS A 27 7.91 6.14 18.07
C CYS A 27 6.61 6.70 18.66
N LYS A 28 5.61 6.98 17.82
CA LYS A 28 4.31 7.50 18.27
C LYS A 28 3.48 6.52 19.11
N LEU A 29 3.85 5.23 19.14
CA LEU A 29 3.12 4.19 19.86
C LEU A 29 3.74 3.88 21.23
N CYS A 30 5.06 3.72 21.28
CA CYS A 30 5.77 3.30 22.50
C CYS A 30 6.72 4.36 23.05
N GLY A 31 6.90 5.51 22.39
CA GLY A 31 7.77 6.60 22.84
C GLY A 31 9.27 6.38 22.64
N THR A 32 9.71 5.21 22.17
CA THR A 32 11.14 4.90 22.00
C THR A 32 11.82 5.83 21.00
N GLU A 33 13.01 6.32 21.33
CA GLU A 33 13.76 7.27 20.52
C GLU A 33 14.47 6.63 19.32
N ALA A 34 14.72 7.45 18.30
CA ALA A 34 15.43 7.09 17.08
C ALA A 34 16.88 6.69 17.31
N THR A 35 17.47 7.08 18.45
CA THR A 35 18.83 6.75 18.90
C THR A 35 18.93 5.30 19.36
N GLN A 36 17.83 4.71 19.83
CA GLN A 36 17.79 3.36 20.40
C GLN A 36 17.32 2.32 19.38
N VAL A 37 16.37 2.69 18.52
CA VAL A 37 15.73 1.75 17.57
C VAL A 37 15.55 2.37 16.20
N ARG A 38 15.41 1.50 15.19
CA ARG A 38 15.06 1.97 13.85
C ARG A 38 13.63 2.49 13.81
N ILE A 39 13.45 3.67 13.21
CA ILE A 39 12.13 4.31 13.06
C ILE A 39 11.74 4.43 11.59
N LEU A 40 10.52 4.00 11.26
CA LEU A 40 9.94 4.16 9.94
C LEU A 40 9.71 5.65 9.64
N LYS A 41 10.42 6.19 8.63
CA LYS A 41 10.53 7.65 8.44
C LYS A 41 9.22 8.38 8.22
N ASN A 42 8.25 7.73 7.58
CA ASN A 42 6.98 8.33 7.16
C ASN A 42 5.91 8.25 8.25
N GLU A 43 5.98 7.23 9.11
CA GLU A 43 4.91 6.93 10.08
C GLU A 43 5.33 7.16 11.53
N ASN A 44 6.63 7.39 11.79
CA ASN A 44 7.24 7.48 13.12
C ASN A 44 6.85 6.29 14.01
N ILE A 45 7.03 5.06 13.49
CA ILE A 45 6.80 3.81 14.22
C ILE A 45 8.12 3.05 14.27
N CYS A 46 8.52 2.54 15.45
CA CYS A 46 9.74 1.76 15.59
C CYS A 46 9.58 0.32 15.05
N GLU A 47 10.70 -0.35 14.81
CA GLU A 47 10.71 -1.73 14.31
C GLU A 47 9.94 -2.72 15.20
N ASN A 48 10.00 -2.56 16.53
CA ASN A 48 9.33 -3.43 17.48
C ASN A 48 7.82 -3.31 17.34
N CYS A 49 7.29 -2.08 17.37
CA CYS A 49 5.87 -1.85 17.15
C CYS A 49 5.42 -2.26 15.75
N VAL A 50 6.27 -2.07 14.72
CA VAL A 50 5.96 -2.57 13.37
C VAL A 50 5.78 -4.09 13.40
N ARG A 51 6.70 -4.84 13.99
CA ARG A 51 6.60 -6.31 14.10
C ARG A 51 5.35 -6.77 14.85
N GLU A 52 4.97 -6.07 15.91
CA GLU A 52 3.73 -6.37 16.63
C GLU A 52 2.48 -6.10 15.79
N LEU A 53 2.45 -4.95 15.10
CA LEU A 53 1.34 -4.59 14.22
C LEU A 53 1.20 -5.55 13.03
N GLU A 54 2.32 -5.98 12.45
CA GLU A 54 2.36 -6.96 11.36
C GLU A 54 1.74 -8.30 11.78
N LYS A 55 2.00 -8.74 13.02
CA LYS A 55 1.41 -9.96 13.59
C LYS A 55 -0.08 -9.80 13.89
N LYS A 56 -0.47 -8.68 14.50
CA LYS A 56 -1.87 -8.42 14.89
C LYS A 56 -2.80 -8.26 13.69
N LYS A 57 -2.30 -7.77 12.55
CA LYS A 57 -3.08 -7.52 11.32
C LYS A 57 -4.39 -6.75 11.59
N GLY A 58 -4.35 -5.79 12.53
CA GLY A 58 -5.56 -5.21 13.12
C GLY A 58 -6.38 -4.29 12.22
N GLY A 59 -5.92 -3.97 11.00
CA GLY A 59 -6.68 -3.12 10.07
C GLY A 59 -6.78 -1.64 10.45
N VAL A 60 -5.97 -1.18 11.41
CA VAL A 60 -5.89 0.25 11.78
C VAL A 60 -4.54 0.84 11.34
N TYR A 61 -3.44 0.20 11.74
CA TYR A 61 -2.09 0.59 11.34
C TYR A 61 -1.47 -0.39 10.33
N ALA A 62 -1.92 -1.64 10.36
CA ALA A 62 -1.42 -2.75 9.55
C ALA A 62 -2.54 -3.36 8.70
N CYS A 63 -2.21 -3.78 7.48
CA CYS A 63 -3.13 -4.45 6.56
C CYS A 63 -3.65 -5.76 7.15
N LYS A 64 -4.97 -5.98 7.10
CA LYS A 64 -5.62 -7.23 7.52
C LYS A 64 -5.14 -8.46 6.74
N GLY A 65 -4.80 -8.29 5.46
CA GLY A 65 -4.32 -9.39 4.62
C GLY A 65 -2.84 -9.73 4.85
N CYS A 66 -1.96 -8.79 4.49
CA CYS A 66 -0.51 -9.03 4.46
C CYS A 66 0.25 -8.53 5.70
N GLY A 67 -0.41 -7.91 6.69
CA GLY A 67 0.25 -7.35 7.88
C GLY A 67 1.04 -6.06 7.64
N LYS A 68 1.30 -5.67 6.39
CA LYS A 68 2.07 -4.47 6.05
C LYS A 68 1.58 -3.22 6.81
N VAL A 69 2.50 -2.58 7.53
CA VAL A 69 2.23 -1.33 8.25
C VAL A 69 2.16 -0.16 7.27
N ALA A 70 0.93 0.30 7.00
CA ALA A 70 0.65 1.41 6.10
C ALA A 70 -0.60 2.16 6.57
N PRO A 71 -0.57 2.85 7.72
CA PRO A 71 -1.75 3.38 8.40
C PRO A 71 -2.66 4.20 7.49
N LYS A 72 -2.09 5.11 6.69
CA LYS A 72 -2.85 5.91 5.72
C LYS A 72 -3.62 5.03 4.72
N GLN A 73 -2.93 4.07 4.08
CA GLN A 73 -3.57 3.19 3.10
C GLN A 73 -4.64 2.31 3.74
N VAL A 74 -4.36 1.83 4.94
CA VAL A 74 -5.25 0.95 5.70
C VAL A 74 -6.51 1.70 6.12
N GLN A 75 -6.39 2.98 6.50
CA GLN A 75 -7.53 3.86 6.77
C GLN A 75 -8.33 4.16 5.50
N ASP A 76 -7.66 4.44 4.37
CA ASP A 76 -8.31 4.75 3.10
C ASP A 76 -9.06 3.54 2.49
N ASN A 77 -8.62 2.31 2.77
CA ASN A 77 -9.16 1.09 2.14
C ASN A 77 -9.71 0.07 3.16
N ASN A 78 -10.46 0.53 4.17
CA ASN A 78 -11.23 -0.32 5.11
C ASN A 78 -10.42 -1.43 5.80
N GLY A 79 -9.16 -1.14 6.13
CA GLY A 79 -8.27 -2.06 6.82
C GLY A 79 -7.28 -2.80 5.93
N TYR A 80 -7.21 -2.49 4.63
CA TYR A 80 -6.30 -3.14 3.69
C TYR A 80 -5.30 -2.14 3.09
N CYS A 81 -4.11 -2.61 2.76
CA CYS A 81 -3.16 -1.80 1.99
C CYS A 81 -3.48 -1.89 0.49
N LYS A 82 -2.93 -0.95 -0.30
CA LYS A 82 -3.16 -0.89 -1.76
C LYS A 82 -2.75 -2.16 -2.52
N SER A 83 -1.86 -2.97 -1.95
CA SER A 83 -1.43 -4.25 -2.54
C SER A 83 -2.32 -5.45 -2.17
N CYS A 84 -3.37 -5.24 -1.37
CA CYS A 84 -4.34 -6.29 -1.02
C CYS A 84 -5.76 -5.96 -1.48
N VAL A 85 -5.94 -4.86 -2.21
CA VAL A 85 -7.23 -4.44 -2.77
C VAL A 85 -7.15 -4.44 -4.29
N CYS A 86 -8.21 -4.93 -4.93
CA CYS A 86 -8.32 -4.94 -6.38
C CYS A 86 -8.25 -3.51 -6.93
N ARG A 87 -7.35 -3.27 -7.89
CA ARG A 87 -7.22 -1.94 -8.53
C ARG A 87 -8.47 -1.51 -9.26
N ALA A 88 -9.25 -2.48 -9.75
CA ALA A 88 -10.41 -2.22 -10.56
C ALA A 88 -11.66 -1.95 -9.70
N CYS A 89 -11.97 -2.81 -8.72
CA CYS A 89 -13.20 -2.70 -7.91
C CYS A 89 -12.99 -2.25 -6.46
N GLY A 90 -11.75 -2.11 -5.99
CA GLY A 90 -11.45 -1.73 -4.60
C GLY A 90 -11.74 -2.82 -3.56
N LYS A 91 -12.28 -3.98 -3.96
CA LYS A 91 -12.56 -5.09 -3.03
C LYS A 91 -11.25 -5.70 -2.52
N PRO A 92 -11.18 -6.06 -1.23
CA PRO A 92 -10.03 -6.76 -0.69
C PRO A 92 -10.03 -8.22 -1.14
N ASP A 93 -8.92 -8.65 -1.72
CA ASP A 93 -8.66 -10.05 -2.09
C ASP A 93 -7.14 -10.25 -2.02
N PRO A 94 -6.59 -10.41 -0.80
CA PRO A 94 -5.15 -10.32 -0.60
C PRO A 94 -4.36 -11.41 -1.33
N GLU A 95 -4.93 -12.61 -1.49
CA GLU A 95 -4.25 -13.76 -2.09
C GLU A 95 -4.16 -13.61 -3.61
N PHE A 96 -5.27 -13.22 -4.25
CA PHE A 96 -5.31 -13.08 -5.69
C PHE A 96 -4.68 -11.75 -6.15
N VAL A 97 -4.94 -10.65 -5.45
CA VAL A 97 -4.41 -9.31 -5.80
C VAL A 97 -2.89 -9.26 -5.70
N GLN A 98 -2.28 -9.96 -4.74
CA GLN A 98 -0.81 -9.97 -4.64
C GLN A 98 -0.14 -10.63 -5.84
N LYS A 99 -0.80 -11.60 -6.47
CA LYS A 99 -0.29 -12.31 -7.65
C LYS A 99 -0.66 -11.60 -8.96
N HIS A 100 -1.91 -11.16 -9.09
CA HIS A 100 -2.48 -10.70 -10.36
C HIS A 100 -2.83 -9.21 -10.40
N GLY A 101 -2.80 -8.51 -9.26
CA GLY A 101 -3.18 -7.09 -9.15
C GLY A 101 -4.68 -6.81 -9.11
N PHE A 102 -5.52 -7.83 -9.33
CA PHE A 102 -6.97 -7.78 -9.31
C PHE A 102 -7.54 -8.83 -8.35
N CYS A 103 -8.81 -8.70 -7.95
CA CYS A 103 -9.50 -9.81 -7.31
C CYS A 103 -9.89 -10.85 -8.37
N GLU A 104 -10.14 -12.08 -7.94
CA GLU A 104 -10.49 -13.20 -8.82
C GLU A 104 -11.59 -12.83 -9.82
N SER A 105 -12.74 -12.32 -9.35
CA SER A 105 -13.85 -11.97 -10.23
C SER A 105 -13.52 -10.87 -11.24
N CYS A 106 -12.67 -9.91 -10.89
CA CYS A 106 -12.26 -8.88 -11.85
C CYS A 106 -11.24 -9.45 -12.84
N PHE A 107 -10.38 -10.36 -12.42
CA PHE A 107 -9.42 -11.00 -13.30
C PHE A 107 -10.13 -11.82 -14.40
N GLU A 108 -11.20 -12.53 -14.06
CA GLU A 108 -12.01 -13.28 -15.03
C GLU A 108 -12.72 -12.37 -16.05
N LEU A 109 -13.14 -11.18 -15.62
CA LEU A 109 -13.80 -10.20 -16.50
C LEU A 109 -12.82 -9.37 -17.34
N ILE A 110 -11.56 -9.25 -16.90
CA ILE A 110 -10.52 -8.49 -17.61
C ILE A 110 -10.08 -9.27 -18.84
N GLY A 111 -10.70 -8.96 -19.97
CA GLY A 111 -10.32 -9.57 -21.24
C GLY A 111 -11.32 -9.41 -22.36
N THR A 112 -12.57 -9.07 -22.03
CA THR A 112 -13.67 -9.07 -23.01
C THR A 112 -14.38 -7.72 -22.99
N ASP A 113 -14.96 -7.33 -21.86
CA ASP A 113 -15.88 -6.19 -21.80
C ASP A 113 -15.46 -5.10 -20.81
N CYS A 114 -15.81 -3.86 -21.13
CA CYS A 114 -15.64 -2.74 -20.22
C CYS A 114 -16.57 -2.90 -19.01
N ARG A 115 -16.00 -3.00 -17.81
CA ARG A 115 -16.73 -3.11 -16.53
C ARG A 115 -17.75 -1.99 -16.26
N LYS A 116 -17.63 -0.85 -16.95
CA LYS A 116 -18.46 0.34 -16.71
C LYS A 116 -19.59 0.50 -17.72
N CYS A 117 -19.34 0.22 -19.00
CA CYS A 117 -20.34 0.42 -20.06
C CYS A 117 -20.74 -0.87 -20.78
N GLY A 118 -20.16 -2.02 -20.44
CA GLY A 118 -20.44 -3.31 -21.07
C GLY A 118 -19.95 -3.44 -22.51
N LYS A 119 -19.23 -2.43 -23.04
CA LYS A 119 -18.71 -2.47 -24.40
C LYS A 119 -17.56 -3.47 -24.51
N GLU A 120 -17.66 -4.41 -25.45
CA GLU A 120 -16.57 -5.30 -25.81
C GLU A 120 -15.37 -4.49 -26.29
N ALA A 121 -14.26 -4.61 -25.57
CA ALA A 121 -13.08 -3.78 -25.74
C ALA A 121 -11.81 -4.47 -25.20
N ALA A 122 -11.63 -5.75 -25.53
CA ALA A 122 -10.59 -6.65 -25.00
C ALA A 122 -9.19 -6.02 -24.84
N ALA A 123 -8.69 -5.36 -25.88
CA ALA A 123 -7.37 -4.71 -25.86
C ALA A 123 -7.32 -3.49 -24.93
N GLN A 124 -8.40 -2.70 -24.87
CA GLN A 124 -8.48 -1.50 -24.04
C GLN A 124 -8.64 -1.86 -22.56
N VAL A 125 -9.50 -2.85 -22.25
CA VAL A 125 -9.77 -3.27 -20.87
C VAL A 125 -8.55 -3.89 -20.21
N ARG A 126 -7.73 -4.65 -20.96
CA ARG A 126 -6.44 -5.15 -20.45
C ARG A 126 -5.46 -4.02 -20.13
N ARG A 127 -5.50 -2.92 -20.89
CA ARG A 127 -4.62 -1.76 -20.70
C ARG A 127 -5.09 -0.83 -19.59
N ASN A 128 -6.40 -0.71 -19.37
CA ASN A 128 -7.00 0.28 -18.47
C ASN A 128 -7.71 -0.37 -17.27
N ASP A 129 -7.15 -1.44 -16.71
CA ASP A 129 -7.64 -2.08 -15.48
C ASP A 129 -9.14 -2.47 -15.53
N GLY A 130 -9.60 -2.95 -16.69
CA GLY A 130 -10.99 -3.39 -16.93
C GLY A 130 -11.89 -2.36 -17.63
N LEU A 131 -11.38 -1.21 -18.09
CA LEU A 131 -12.17 -0.13 -18.70
C LEU A 131 -11.85 0.08 -20.20
N CYS A 132 -12.84 0.46 -21.01
CA CYS A 132 -12.57 1.00 -22.35
C CYS A 132 -11.95 2.41 -22.26
N ASP A 133 -11.30 2.88 -23.32
CA ASP A 133 -10.61 4.18 -23.31
C ASP A 133 -11.55 5.33 -22.93
N LYS A 134 -12.77 5.33 -23.50
CA LYS A 134 -13.81 6.32 -23.16
C LYS A 134 -14.17 6.33 -21.68
N CYS A 135 -14.27 5.16 -21.04
CA CYS A 135 -14.58 5.07 -19.61
C CYS A 135 -13.38 5.32 -18.70
N ALA A 136 -12.16 5.10 -19.21
CA ALA A 136 -10.91 5.43 -18.55
C ALA A 136 -10.53 6.91 -18.71
N GLY A 137 -11.27 7.69 -19.51
CA GLY A 137 -10.96 9.09 -19.81
C GLY A 137 -9.71 9.26 -20.65
N ARG A 138 -9.43 8.30 -21.56
CA ARG A 138 -8.33 8.30 -22.51
C ARG A 138 -8.82 8.51 -23.94
#